data_AF-A0A9X8H6I0-F1
#
_entry.id   AF-A0A9X8H6I0-F1
#
_cell.length_a   1.000
_cell.length_b   1.000
_cell.length_c   1.000
_cell.angle_alpha   90.00
_cell.angle_beta   90.00
_cell.angle_gamma   90.00
#
_symmetry.space_group_name_H-M   'P 1'
#
loop_
_entity.id
_entity.type
_entity.pdbx_description
1 polymer ?
#
loop_
_entity_poly.entity_id
_entity_poly.type
_entity_poly.pdbx_seq_one_letter_code
_entity_poly.pdbx_strand_id
1 'polypeptide(L)'
;KAAAITWVRPSFFLTAGFNTLQERELMLWDVRKLDKAMARERVDTGTGLLMPIFDQDTNLLFVGGRGDKTIRTYELNVEKVRAFTALQPATAGRPTWGMATLPKRACALGKCEVARVLVLEQGGTIEPISYTVPRRDAATQFQVYLLLVD
;
A
#
# COMPACT_ATOMS: atom_id res chain seq x y z
N LYS A 1 12.44 -7.12 -13.47
CA LYS A 1 11.49 -6.58 -14.47
C LYS A 1 10.33 -5.90 -13.75
N ALA A 2 10.20 -4.58 -13.87
CA ALA A 2 9.06 -3.84 -13.33
C ALA A 2 7.79 -4.14 -14.13
N ALA A 3 6.66 -4.27 -13.43
CA ALA A 3 5.36 -4.56 -14.03
C ALA A 3 4.31 -3.50 -13.67
N ALA A 4 4.48 -2.81 -12.55
CA ALA A 4 3.61 -1.72 -12.11
C ALA A 4 4.44 -0.57 -11.52
N ILE A 5 3.86 0.63 -11.55
CA ILE A 5 4.44 1.86 -11.00
C ILE A 5 3.37 2.60 -10.18
N THR A 6 3.77 3.24 -9.09
CA THR A 6 2.91 4.16 -8.34
C THR A 6 3.73 5.36 -7.86
N TRP A 7 3.12 6.54 -7.87
CA TRP A 7 3.77 7.75 -7.38
C TRP A 7 3.68 7.82 -5.86
N VAL A 8 4.80 8.15 -5.23
CA VAL A 8 4.90 8.32 -3.77
C VAL A 8 4.80 9.80 -3.42
N ARG A 9 5.62 10.63 -4.06
CA ARG A 9 5.69 12.08 -3.92
C ARG A 9 6.09 12.66 -5.29
N PRO A 10 6.04 13.98 -5.52
CA PRO A 10 6.37 14.57 -6.83
C PRO A 10 7.73 14.16 -7.40
N SER A 11 8.71 13.87 -6.54
CA SER A 11 10.05 13.40 -6.96
C SER A 11 10.32 11.93 -6.69
N PHE A 12 9.37 11.18 -6.14
CA PHE A 12 9.59 9.80 -5.72
C PHE A 12 8.50 8.88 -6.26
N PHE A 13 8.91 7.74 -6.80
CA PHE A 13 7.99 6.70 -7.27
C PHE A 13 8.48 5.31 -6.89
N LEU A 14 7.54 4.38 -6.90
CA LEU A 14 7.74 2.98 -6.60
C LEU A 14 7.51 2.15 -7.84
N THR A 15 8.39 1.19 -8.11
CA THR A 15 8.14 0.12 -9.07
C THR A 15 7.90 -1.18 -8.33
N ALA A 16 6.95 -1.97 -8.79
CA ALA A 16 6.70 -3.32 -8.32
C ALA A 16 6.92 -4.31 -9.47
N GLY A 17 7.63 -5.41 -9.19
CA GLY A 17 8.03 -6.35 -10.23
C GLY A 17 8.77 -7.55 -9.68
N PHE A 18 9.72 -8.06 -10.45
CA PHE A 18 10.53 -9.24 -10.12
C PHE A 18 12.02 -8.94 -10.15
N ASN A 19 12.77 -9.45 -9.18
CA ASN A 19 14.23 -9.39 -9.18
C ASN A 19 14.84 -10.40 -10.16
N THR A 20 16.18 -10.46 -10.24
CA THR A 20 16.89 -11.40 -11.12
C THR A 20 16.70 -12.87 -10.74
N LEU A 21 16.28 -13.14 -9.50
CA LEU A 21 15.95 -14.46 -8.97
C LEU A 21 14.45 -14.80 -9.13
N GLN A 22 13.69 -14.00 -9.89
CA GLN A 22 12.24 -14.16 -10.10
C GLN A 22 11.41 -14.05 -8.82
N GLU A 23 11.94 -13.40 -7.78
CA GLU A 23 11.18 -13.07 -6.57
C GLU A 23 10.51 -11.71 -6.74
N ARG A 24 9.32 -11.55 -6.17
CA ARG A 24 8.61 -10.27 -6.24
C ARG A 24 9.32 -9.24 -5.38
N GLU A 25 9.52 -8.05 -5.94
CA GLU A 25 10.23 -6.95 -5.27
C GLU A 25 9.53 -5.61 -5.49
N LEU A 26 9.76 -4.70 -4.54
CA LEU A 26 9.46 -3.28 -4.63
C LEU A 26 10.78 -2.51 -4.68
N MET A 27 10.83 -1.45 -5.48
CA MET A 27 11.99 -0.56 -5.55
C MET A 27 11.51 0.89 -5.51
N LEU A 28 12.10 1.69 -4.61
CA LEU A 28 11.84 3.11 -4.46
C LEU A 28 12.89 3.91 -5.25
N TRP A 29 12.46 4.93 -5.98
CA TRP A 29 13.29 5.74 -6.86
C TRP A 29 13.11 7.23 -6.59
N ASP A 30 14.19 8.00 -6.76
CA ASP A 30 14.16 9.46 -6.87
C ASP A 30 14.35 9.84 -8.35
N VAL A 31 13.40 10.58 -8.93
CA VAL A 31 13.47 11.03 -10.33
C VAL A 31 14.71 11.89 -10.61
N ARG A 32 15.29 12.51 -9.58
CA ARG A 32 16.51 13.32 -9.67
C ARG A 32 17.77 12.46 -9.75
N LYS A 33 17.67 11.17 -9.39
CA LYS A 33 18.79 10.23 -9.31
C LYS A 33 18.35 8.80 -9.65
N LEU A 34 18.27 8.51 -10.95
CA LEU A 34 17.77 7.23 -11.49
C LEU A 34 18.86 6.18 -11.80
N ASP A 35 20.13 6.46 -11.47
CA ASP A 35 21.23 5.50 -11.63
C ASP A 35 21.06 4.26 -10.74
N LYS A 36 20.40 4.40 -9.59
CA LYS A 36 20.09 3.30 -8.67
C LYS A 36 18.81 3.55 -7.88
N ALA A 37 18.13 2.46 -7.54
CA ALA A 37 17.04 2.53 -6.58
C ALA A 37 17.55 2.98 -5.21
N MET A 38 16.79 3.84 -4.54
CA MET A 38 17.06 4.32 -3.20
C MET A 38 16.91 3.22 -2.16
N ALA A 39 15.88 2.39 -2.32
CA ALA A 39 15.58 1.27 -1.45
C ALA A 39 14.96 0.12 -2.25
N ARG A 40 15.14 -1.09 -1.76
CA ARG A 40 14.55 -2.32 -2.31
C ARG A 40 13.91 -3.10 -1.17
N GLU A 41 12.77 -3.72 -1.43
CA GLU A 41 12.07 -4.62 -0.51
C GLU A 41 11.73 -5.90 -1.24
N ARG A 42 12.23 -7.03 -0.74
CA ARG A 42 11.83 -8.36 -1.22
C ARG A 42 10.46 -8.68 -0.63
N VAL A 43 9.49 -9.00 -1.49
CA VAL A 43 8.11 -9.27 -1.09
C VAL A 43 7.91 -10.75 -0.76
N ASP A 44 8.11 -11.62 -1.74
CA ASP A 44 8.04 -13.10 -1.63
C ASP A 44 8.43 -13.77 -2.96
N THR A 45 8.15 -15.06 -3.10
CA THR A 45 8.38 -15.88 -4.31
C THR A 45 7.10 -16.15 -5.13
N GLY A 46 6.05 -15.36 -4.94
CA GLY A 46 4.82 -15.49 -5.71
C GLY A 46 5.01 -15.08 -7.17
N THR A 47 4.10 -15.47 -8.06
CA THR A 47 4.20 -15.20 -9.51
C THR A 47 3.18 -14.17 -10.01
N GLY A 48 2.17 -13.85 -9.19
CA GLY A 48 1.16 -12.86 -9.51
C GLY A 48 1.74 -11.44 -9.58
N LEU A 49 1.34 -10.67 -10.60
CA LEU A 49 1.74 -9.26 -10.72
C LEU A 49 1.31 -8.47 -9.49
N LEU A 50 2.25 -7.71 -8.92
CA LEU A 50 1.99 -6.83 -7.79
C LEU A 50 1.21 -5.59 -8.23
N MET A 51 0.26 -5.17 -7.38
CA MET A 51 -0.56 -3.97 -7.53
C MET A 51 -0.29 -3.05 -6.35
N PRO A 52 0.69 -2.12 -6.47
CA PRO A 52 1.01 -1.17 -5.41
C PRO A 52 0.04 0.02 -5.43
N ILE A 53 -0.56 0.34 -4.28
CA ILE A 53 -1.35 1.55 -4.08
C ILE A 53 -0.76 2.31 -2.89
N PHE A 54 -0.25 3.51 -3.16
CA PHE A 54 0.29 4.38 -2.13
C PHE A 54 -0.74 5.43 -1.70
N ASP A 55 -0.87 5.59 -0.39
CA ASP A 55 -1.70 6.58 0.25
C ASP A 55 -0.80 7.67 0.85
N GLN A 56 -0.78 8.83 0.19
CA GLN A 56 0.12 9.95 0.52
C GLN A 56 -0.17 10.55 1.89
N ASP A 57 -1.41 10.49 2.35
CA ASP A 57 -1.78 11.04 3.64
C ASP A 57 -1.12 10.17 4.72
N THR A 58 -1.42 8.88 4.76
CA THR A 58 -0.95 8.03 5.86
C THR A 58 0.47 7.49 5.67
N ASN A 59 1.09 7.73 4.52
CA ASN A 59 2.30 7.05 4.05
C ASN A 59 2.18 5.52 4.02
N LEU A 60 0.96 4.99 3.91
CA LEU A 60 0.73 3.56 3.78
C LEU A 60 0.84 3.12 2.32
N LEU A 61 1.51 2.01 2.11
CA LEU A 61 1.60 1.31 0.84
C LEU A 61 0.88 -0.04 0.97
N PHE A 62 -0.18 -0.20 0.20
CA PHE A 62 -0.92 -1.47 0.06
C PHE A 62 -0.42 -2.22 -1.17
N VAL A 63 -0.07 -3.49 -1.01
CA VAL A 63 0.48 -4.31 -2.08
C VAL A 63 -0.23 -5.66 -2.10
N GLY A 64 -1.14 -5.83 -3.04
CA GLY A 64 -1.68 -7.14 -3.39
C GLY A 64 -0.98 -7.72 -4.60
N GLY A 65 -1.12 -9.03 -4.79
CA GLY A 65 -0.71 -9.71 -6.02
C GLY A 65 -1.91 -10.35 -6.70
N ARG A 66 -1.95 -10.33 -8.03
CA ARG A 66 -2.99 -11.04 -8.77
C ARG A 66 -2.94 -12.54 -8.46
N GLY A 67 -4.03 -13.10 -7.95
CA GLY A 67 -4.12 -14.49 -7.49
C GLY A 67 -3.82 -14.67 -5.99
N ASP A 68 -3.34 -13.64 -5.30
CA ASP A 68 -3.06 -13.72 -3.86
C ASP A 68 -4.28 -13.36 -3.04
N LYS A 69 -4.39 -13.93 -1.83
CA LYS A 69 -5.32 -13.46 -0.81
C LYS A 69 -4.72 -12.40 0.11
N THR A 70 -3.40 -12.38 0.24
CA THR A 70 -2.70 -11.48 1.15
C THR A 70 -2.54 -10.10 0.53
N ILE A 71 -2.98 -9.08 1.24
CA ILE A 71 -2.67 -7.68 0.96
C ILE A 71 -1.62 -7.24 1.97
N ARG A 72 -0.39 -7.05 1.49
CA ARG A 72 0.71 -6.58 2.33
C ARG A 72 0.60 -5.09 2.54
N THR A 73 1.01 -4.65 3.72
CA THR A 73 0.95 -3.25 4.10
C THR A 73 2.31 -2.83 4.60
N TYR A 74 2.80 -1.69 4.10
CA TYR A 74 4.04 -1.09 4.56
C TYR A 74 3.77 0.37 4.94
N GLU A 75 4.43 0.86 5.97
CA GLU A 75 4.66 2.29 6.14
C GLU A 75 5.93 2.65 5.35
N LEU A 76 5.81 3.64 4.46
CA LEU A 76 6.90 4.11 3.62
C LEU A 76 7.47 5.42 4.13
N ASN A 77 8.79 5.48 4.31
CA ASN A 77 9.48 6.70 4.68
C ASN A 77 10.70 6.91 3.78
N VAL A 78 10.59 7.86 2.85
CA VAL A 78 11.63 8.13 1.83
C VAL A 78 12.91 8.75 2.40
N GLU A 79 12.88 9.24 3.64
CA GLU A 79 14.03 9.86 4.31
C GLU A 79 14.83 8.84 5.14
N LYS A 80 14.25 7.66 5.43
CA LYS A 80 14.91 6.60 6.19
C LYS A 80 15.69 5.67 5.26
N VAL A 81 16.85 5.19 5.73
CA VAL A 81 17.65 4.15 5.04
C VAL A 81 16.82 2.89 4.80
N ARG A 82 16.08 2.45 5.83
CA ARG A 82 15.07 1.41 5.69
C ARG A 82 13.73 2.08 5.37
N ALA A 83 13.49 2.30 4.09
CA ALA A 83 12.30 3.01 3.63
C ALA A 83 11.00 2.24 3.89
N PHE A 84 11.04 0.91 3.90
CA PHE A 84 9.87 0.04 4.08
C PHE A 84 9.81 -0.52 5.50
N THR A 85 8.72 -0.20 6.21
CA THR A 85 8.39 -0.82 7.50
C THR A 85 7.16 -1.68 7.32
N ALA A 86 7.32 -3.01 7.35
CA ALA A 86 6.22 -3.93 7.20
C ALA A 86 5.24 -3.80 8.40
N LEU A 87 3.95 -3.71 8.09
CA LEU A 87 2.86 -3.72 9.05
C LEU A 87 2.10 -5.05 8.96
N GLN A 88 1.09 -5.20 9.82
CA GLN A 88 0.21 -6.37 9.77
C GLN A 88 -0.47 -6.46 8.39
N PRO A 89 -0.32 -7.57 7.65
CA PRO A 89 -1.01 -7.75 6.39
C PRO A 89 -2.50 -8.02 6.61
N ALA A 90 -3.31 -7.64 5.63
CA ALA A 90 -4.70 -8.04 5.53
C ALA A 90 -4.86 -9.28 4.65
N THR A 91 -6.01 -9.93 4.76
CA THR A 91 -6.35 -11.13 3.99
C THR A 91 -7.73 -10.95 3.38
N ALA A 92 -7.82 -11.06 2.06
CA ALA A 92 -9.08 -11.12 1.32
C ALA A 92 -9.71 -12.53 1.41
N GLY A 93 -11.03 -12.61 1.27
CA GLY A 93 -11.77 -13.86 1.29
C GLY A 93 -11.41 -14.79 0.12
N ARG A 94 -11.25 -14.21 -1.07
CA ARG A 94 -10.89 -14.91 -2.32
C ARG A 94 -9.65 -14.31 -2.99
N PRO A 95 -9.03 -15.04 -3.94
CA PRO A 95 -7.88 -14.54 -4.70
C PRO A 95 -8.15 -13.17 -5.35
N THR A 96 -7.22 -12.25 -5.20
CA THR A 96 -7.31 -10.87 -5.67
C THR A 96 -7.11 -10.79 -7.19
N TRP A 97 -7.97 -10.08 -7.90
CA TRP A 97 -7.85 -9.78 -9.33
C TRP A 97 -7.55 -8.32 -9.61
N GLY A 98 -7.94 -7.42 -8.71
CA GLY A 98 -7.70 -5.99 -8.81
C GLY A 98 -7.82 -5.32 -7.45
N MET A 99 -7.29 -4.12 -7.34
CA MET A 99 -7.38 -3.30 -6.14
C MET A 99 -7.62 -1.84 -6.51
N ALA A 100 -8.36 -1.14 -5.65
CA ALA A 100 -8.48 0.32 -5.67
C ALA A 100 -8.61 0.82 -4.23
N THR A 101 -8.32 2.09 -3.98
CA THR A 101 -8.64 2.74 -2.69
C THR A 101 -9.89 3.59 -2.84
N LEU A 102 -10.67 3.69 -1.77
CA LEU A 102 -11.68 4.74 -1.67
C LEU A 102 -11.02 6.11 -1.41
N PRO A 103 -11.62 7.20 -1.90
CA PRO A 103 -11.23 8.54 -1.50
C PRO A 103 -11.37 8.73 0.01
N LYS A 104 -10.50 9.54 0.62
CA LYS A 104 -10.49 9.80 2.07
C LYS A 104 -11.81 10.25 2.66
N ARG A 105 -12.56 11.06 1.92
CA ARG A 105 -13.90 11.51 2.30
C ARG A 105 -14.92 10.39 2.52
N ALA A 106 -14.64 9.19 2.00
CA ALA A 106 -15.49 8.02 2.17
C ALA A 106 -15.05 7.12 3.35
N CYS A 107 -13.94 7.45 4.03
CA CYS A 107 -13.51 6.73 5.21
C CYS A 107 -14.43 7.00 6.40
N ALA A 108 -14.73 5.96 7.16
CA ALA A 108 -15.53 6.00 8.38
C ALA A 108 -14.70 6.58 9.54
N LEU A 109 -14.59 7.91 9.61
CA LEU A 109 -13.80 8.62 10.61
C LEU A 109 -14.18 8.25 12.06
N GLY A 110 -15.48 8.04 12.33
CA GLY A 110 -15.97 7.60 13.64
C GLY A 110 -15.51 6.20 14.07
N LYS A 111 -14.92 5.42 13.16
CA LYS A 111 -14.29 4.12 13.45
C LYS A 111 -12.76 4.19 13.38
N CYS A 112 -12.19 5.39 13.34
CA CYS A 112 -10.77 5.63 13.12
C CYS A 112 -10.23 4.93 11.85
N GLU A 113 -11.06 4.82 10.81
CA GLU A 113 -10.63 4.31 9.51
C GLU A 113 -9.79 5.36 8.78
N VAL A 114 -8.57 4.96 8.41
CA VAL A 114 -7.61 5.83 7.72
C VAL A 114 -7.50 5.52 6.24
N ALA A 115 -7.86 4.30 5.84
CA ALA A 115 -7.95 3.90 4.44
C ALA A 115 -8.93 2.74 4.27
N ARG A 116 -9.54 2.64 3.09
CA ARG A 116 -10.30 1.46 2.68
C ARG A 116 -9.85 1.03 1.30
N VAL A 117 -9.40 -0.22 1.21
CA VAL A 117 -9.01 -0.86 -0.05
C VAL A 117 -10.16 -1.72 -0.55
N LEU A 118 -10.62 -1.46 -1.76
CA LEU A 118 -11.56 -2.30 -2.48
C LEU A 118 -10.78 -3.38 -3.23
N VAL A 119 -11.01 -4.64 -2.89
CA VAL A 119 -10.40 -5.80 -3.53
C VAL A 119 -11.42 -6.40 -4.50
N LEU A 120 -11.12 -6.38 -5.79
CA LEU A 120 -11.86 -7.18 -6.77
C LEU A 120 -11.41 -8.63 -6.60
N GLU A 121 -12.32 -9.47 -6.13
CA GLU A 121 -12.05 -10.88 -5.89
C GLU A 121 -12.31 -11.72 -7.14
N GLN A 122 -11.67 -12.89 -7.22
CA GLN A 122 -12.01 -13.93 -8.17
C GLN A 122 -13.51 -14.28 -8.02
N GLY A 123 -14.22 -14.27 -9.14
CA GLY A 123 -15.68 -14.42 -9.18
C GLY A 123 -16.43 -13.10 -9.34
N GLY A 124 -15.75 -11.96 -9.37
CA GLY A 124 -16.33 -10.66 -9.78
C GLY A 124 -16.98 -9.85 -8.66
N THR A 125 -16.81 -10.25 -7.41
CA THR A 125 -17.27 -9.48 -6.24
C THR A 125 -16.22 -8.50 -5.76
N ILE A 126 -16.64 -7.49 -5.02
CA ILE A 126 -15.73 -6.50 -4.41
C ILE A 126 -15.80 -6.65 -2.89
N GLU A 127 -14.66 -6.92 -2.27
CA GLU A 127 -14.51 -6.96 -0.81
C GLU A 127 -13.84 -5.65 -0.32
N PRO A 128 -14.48 -4.88 0.56
CA PRO A 128 -13.84 -3.74 1.22
C PRO A 128 -13.01 -4.16 2.42
N ILE A 129 -11.71 -3.89 2.39
CA ILE A 129 -10.79 -4.07 3.53
C ILE A 129 -10.54 -2.71 4.18
N SER A 130 -10.94 -2.58 5.45
CA SER A 130 -10.81 -1.36 6.24
C SER A 130 -9.49 -1.37 7.03
N TYR A 131 -8.72 -0.29 6.92
CA TYR A 131 -7.52 -0.07 7.74
C TYR A 131 -7.86 0.96 8.81
N THR A 132 -7.81 0.54 10.06
CA THR A 132 -8.13 1.38 11.21
C THR A 132 -6.93 1.52 12.14
N VAL A 133 -6.82 2.67 12.79
CA VAL A 133 -5.83 2.88 13.85
C VAL A 133 -6.49 2.52 15.17
N PRO A 134 -5.97 1.54 15.93
CA PRO A 134 -6.51 1.22 17.25
C PRO A 134 -6.30 2.41 18.19
N ARG A 135 -7.38 2.95 18.75
CA ARG A 135 -7.35 4.08 19.69
C ARG A 135 -8.19 3.79 20.92
N ARG A 136 -7.71 4.24 22.08
CA ARG A 136 -8.35 4.01 23.38
C ARG A 136 -9.71 4.72 23.50
N ASP A 137 -9.83 5.94 22.97
CA ASP A 137 -11.02 6.81 23.12
C ASP A 137 -11.71 7.14 21.78
N ALA A 138 -11.67 6.21 20.81
CA ALA A 138 -12.16 6.40 19.45
C ALA A 138 -13.64 6.85 19.36
N ALA A 139 -14.48 6.45 20.31
CA ALA A 139 -15.92 6.69 20.29
C ALA A 139 -16.32 8.09 20.80
N THR A 140 -15.43 8.80 21.52
CA THR A 140 -15.79 9.99 22.30
C THR A 140 -15.01 11.24 21.91
N GLN A 141 -13.88 11.11 21.20
CA GLN A 141 -13.06 12.26 20.84
C GLN A 141 -12.72 12.29 19.34
N PHE A 142 -13.22 13.31 18.64
CA PHE A 142 -12.74 13.63 17.30
C PHE A 142 -11.35 14.25 17.43
N GLN A 143 -10.33 13.61 16.86
CA GLN A 143 -8.95 14.05 17.00
C GLN A 143 -8.36 14.36 15.62
N VAL A 144 -8.01 15.63 15.45
CA VAL A 144 -7.38 16.18 14.24
C VAL A 144 -5.96 15.63 14.14
N TYR A 145 -5.78 14.52 13.43
CA TYR A 145 -4.47 14.21 12.87
C TYR A 145 -4.65 13.79 11.41
N LEU A 146 -3.96 14.58 10.58
CA LEU A 146 -3.78 14.50 9.13
C LEU A 146 -4.87 15.07 8.20
N LEU A 147 -5.36 16.27 8.51
CA LEU A 147 -5.98 17.18 7.52
C LEU A 147 -5.39 18.60 7.60
N LEU A 148 -4.21 18.76 8.22
CA LEU A 148 -3.52 20.05 8.32
C LEU A 148 -2.21 20.01 7.54
N VAL A 149 -2.30 19.87 6.22
CA VAL A 149 -1.33 20.46 5.28
C VAL A 149 -2.10 20.79 4.00
N ASP A 150 -2.83 21.91 4.04
CA ASP A 150 -2.94 22.81 2.87
C ASP A 150 -1.84 23.88 3.04
#